data_AF-A0A9D9DDG4-F1
#
_entry.id   AF-A0A9D9DDG4-F1
#
_cell.length_a   1.000
_cell.length_b   1.000
_cell.length_c   1.000
_cell.angle_alpha   90.00
_cell.angle_beta   90.00
_cell.angle_gamma   90.00
#
_symmetry.space_group_name_H-M   'P 1'
#
loop_
_entity.id
_entity.type
_entity.pdbx_description
1 polymer ?
#
loop_
_entity_poly.entity_id
_entity_poly.type
_entity_poly.pdbx_seq_one_letter_code
_entity_poly.pdbx_strand_id
1 'polypeptide(L)'
;SWEGAMMDFDTLSMEEYAREAKRIGAEVFVLDDGWFSSRNDDRHGLGDWRINERKIDLAGVERFVHALGMDFGLWIEPEMVNDDVELFKEHPEYALGLSKERLYSRNQLNLDWSDFKVVKAIEDAIFSSLEGIKIDYIKLDMNRWIGDYVSHLNREGEISYRYVDNLYRFLSDLLARFDLKLFETCASGGGRFDLGMLCFSRRIWASDNTNPADRYAIQQGTAKGYPLVSISSHVSSFNADIADKIAVAFFGTYGYEMDPRKLSEEELRQLREGEAIYRAYHRDCIEEGLYFDLGNQNGIASMLGLSQDRKKAVLLCFAKVGIESATLDLSAYLPSSLAIDGEGEYQNGKLRLGRMGDKQARLYFFKNVK
;
A
#
# COMPACT_ATOMS: atom_id res chain seq x y z
N SER A 1 3.09 -1.37 -9.59
CA SER A 1 2.75 -1.14 -11.01
C SER A 1 1.27 -1.38 -11.35
N TRP A 2 0.43 -1.81 -10.39
CA TRP A 2 -0.93 -2.30 -10.64
C TRP A 2 -1.84 -1.37 -11.44
N GLU A 3 -2.28 -0.22 -10.91
CA GLU A 3 -3.20 0.67 -11.66
C GLU A 3 -2.61 1.23 -12.97
N GLY A 4 -1.29 1.18 -13.16
CA GLY A 4 -0.64 1.65 -14.38
C GLY A 4 -0.64 0.63 -15.52
N ALA A 5 -0.31 -0.62 -15.21
CA ALA A 5 -0.08 -1.68 -16.19
C ALA A 5 -1.08 -2.84 -16.09
N MET A 6 -1.76 -2.99 -14.95
CA MET A 6 -2.47 -4.21 -14.57
C MET A 6 -1.53 -5.41 -14.77
N MET A 7 -1.95 -6.40 -15.55
CA MET A 7 -1.11 -7.54 -15.97
C MET A 7 -0.60 -7.41 -17.40
N ASP A 8 -0.76 -6.25 -18.07
CA ASP A 8 -0.31 -6.01 -19.44
C ASP A 8 1.04 -5.30 -19.44
N PHE A 9 2.11 -6.07 -19.25
CA PHE A 9 3.48 -5.58 -19.20
C PHE A 9 4.48 -6.62 -19.72
N ASP A 10 5.69 -6.13 -19.96
CA ASP A 10 6.88 -6.90 -20.32
C ASP A 10 8.14 -6.25 -19.68
N THR A 11 9.32 -6.84 -19.92
CA THR A 11 10.59 -6.32 -19.39
C THR A 11 10.80 -4.84 -19.74
N LEU A 12 10.62 -4.47 -21.01
CA LEU A 12 10.94 -3.12 -21.49
C LEU A 12 10.02 -2.07 -20.87
N SER A 13 8.72 -2.37 -20.80
CA SER A 13 7.77 -1.47 -20.16
C SER A 13 8.04 -1.34 -18.66
N MET A 14 8.42 -2.39 -17.94
CA MET A 14 8.78 -2.27 -16.51
C MET A 14 10.08 -1.48 -16.28
N GLU A 15 11.08 -1.62 -17.13
CA GLU A 15 12.28 -0.76 -17.09
C GLU A 15 11.93 0.71 -17.36
N GLU A 16 11.04 0.99 -18.32
CA GLU A 16 10.57 2.34 -18.62
C GLU A 16 9.78 2.94 -17.44
N TYR A 17 8.89 2.16 -16.83
CA TYR A 17 8.18 2.56 -15.61
C TYR A 17 9.14 2.92 -14.49
N ALA A 18 10.15 2.08 -14.22
CA ALA A 18 11.15 2.34 -13.19
C ALA A 18 11.93 3.63 -13.47
N ARG A 19 12.31 3.86 -14.73
CA ARG A 19 13.02 5.10 -15.15
C ARG A 19 12.17 6.34 -14.90
N GLU A 20 10.89 6.32 -15.29
CA GLU A 20 9.99 7.46 -15.10
C GLU A 20 9.61 7.65 -13.63
N ALA A 21 9.41 6.57 -12.87
CA ALA A 21 9.22 6.65 -11.41
C ALA A 21 10.42 7.30 -10.71
N LYS A 22 11.65 6.98 -11.15
CA LYS A 22 12.86 7.64 -10.63
C LYS A 22 12.86 9.15 -10.91
N ARG A 23 12.31 9.60 -12.05
CA ARG A 23 12.18 11.03 -12.35
C ARG A 23 11.27 11.74 -11.36
N ILE A 24 10.24 11.07 -10.83
CA ILE A 24 9.35 11.62 -9.79
C ILE A 24 10.10 11.76 -8.46
N GLY A 25 11.05 10.85 -8.20
CA GLY A 25 11.77 10.74 -6.92
C GLY A 25 11.44 9.47 -6.15
N ALA A 26 10.79 8.48 -6.79
CA ALA A 26 10.52 7.19 -6.17
C ALA A 26 11.82 6.49 -5.73
N GLU A 27 11.75 5.81 -4.59
CA GLU A 27 12.86 5.09 -3.97
C GLU A 27 12.69 3.57 -4.06
N VAL A 28 11.46 3.09 -4.29
CA VAL A 28 11.11 1.68 -4.42
C VAL A 28 10.25 1.51 -5.68
N PHE A 29 10.59 0.53 -6.53
CA PHE A 29 9.75 0.09 -7.64
C PHE A 29 9.17 -1.29 -7.35
N VAL A 30 7.84 -1.38 -7.27
CA VAL A 30 7.13 -2.64 -6.99
C VAL A 30 6.48 -3.15 -8.26
N LEU A 31 6.88 -4.36 -8.68
CA LEU A 31 6.17 -5.14 -9.68
C LEU A 31 5.01 -5.89 -9.02
N ASP A 32 3.79 -5.51 -9.42
CA ASP A 32 2.55 -6.08 -8.89
C ASP A 32 2.15 -7.38 -9.64
N ASP A 33 0.92 -7.85 -9.49
CA ASP A 33 0.42 -9.14 -10.02
C ASP A 33 0.69 -9.32 -11.54
N GLY A 34 0.90 -10.57 -11.96
CA GLY A 34 1.06 -10.94 -13.37
C GLY A 34 2.44 -11.43 -13.82
N TRP A 35 3.43 -11.53 -12.92
CA TRP A 35 4.82 -11.88 -13.28
C TRP A 35 5.09 -13.39 -13.37
N PHE A 36 4.16 -14.23 -12.91
CA PHE A 36 4.31 -15.68 -12.73
C PHE A 36 3.37 -16.49 -13.64
N SER A 37 3.78 -17.72 -13.96
CA SER A 37 3.02 -18.75 -14.69
C SER A 37 2.19 -18.19 -15.85
N SER A 38 0.91 -18.55 -15.93
CA SER A 38 -0.06 -18.06 -16.93
C SER A 38 -0.78 -16.77 -16.52
N ARG A 39 -0.32 -16.05 -15.48
CA ARG A 39 -1.00 -14.91 -14.84
C ARG A 39 -1.07 -13.67 -15.74
N ASN A 40 -2.04 -13.64 -16.63
CA ASN A 40 -2.38 -12.49 -17.48
C ASN A 40 -3.76 -11.92 -17.19
N ASP A 41 -4.53 -12.60 -16.35
CA ASP A 41 -5.80 -12.16 -15.78
C ASP A 41 -5.96 -12.80 -14.38
N ASP A 42 -7.11 -12.55 -13.73
CA ASP A 42 -7.40 -13.08 -12.40
C ASP A 42 -7.88 -14.54 -12.38
N ARG A 43 -7.94 -15.22 -13.53
CA ARG A 43 -8.49 -16.59 -13.68
C ARG A 43 -7.43 -17.68 -13.60
N HIS A 44 -6.17 -17.34 -13.76
CA HIS A 44 -5.10 -18.31 -13.96
C HIS A 44 -3.89 -18.03 -13.06
N GLY A 45 -3.04 -19.03 -12.87
CA GLY A 45 -1.67 -18.89 -12.37
C GLY A 45 -1.49 -18.96 -10.84
N LEU A 46 -2.48 -18.62 -10.01
CA LEU A 46 -2.29 -18.69 -8.54
C LEU A 46 -2.01 -20.13 -8.10
N GLY A 47 -1.04 -20.29 -7.20
CA GLY A 47 -0.53 -21.58 -6.75
C GLY A 47 0.66 -22.11 -7.56
N ASP A 48 0.96 -21.52 -8.73
CA ASP A 48 2.16 -21.82 -9.52
C ASP A 48 3.04 -20.57 -9.65
N TRP A 49 4.08 -20.50 -8.80
CA TRP A 49 4.92 -19.30 -8.63
C TRP A 49 6.15 -19.23 -9.54
N ARG A 50 6.22 -20.07 -10.58
CA ARG A 50 7.30 -20.03 -11.58
C ARG A 50 7.26 -18.71 -12.34
N ILE A 51 8.41 -18.09 -12.61
CA ILE A 51 8.49 -16.85 -13.40
C ILE A 51 7.98 -17.10 -14.83
N ASN A 52 7.15 -16.18 -15.35
CA ASN A 52 6.77 -16.21 -16.76
C ASN A 52 7.86 -15.60 -17.65
N GLU A 53 8.87 -16.39 -17.99
CA GLU A 53 10.02 -15.96 -18.79
C GLU A 53 9.65 -15.49 -20.22
N ARG A 54 8.45 -15.84 -20.71
CA ARG A 54 7.97 -15.32 -22.00
C ARG A 54 7.48 -13.89 -21.91
N LYS A 55 7.08 -13.46 -20.71
CA LYS A 55 6.52 -12.14 -20.43
C LYS A 55 7.59 -11.20 -19.90
N ILE A 56 8.43 -11.67 -18.99
CA ILE A 56 9.37 -10.82 -18.26
C ILE A 56 10.68 -11.54 -17.92
N ASP A 57 11.80 -10.84 -18.12
CA ASP A 57 13.08 -11.14 -17.49
C ASP A 57 13.08 -10.46 -16.11
N LEU A 58 12.53 -11.13 -15.10
CA LEU A 58 12.34 -10.57 -13.77
C LEU A 58 13.68 -10.15 -13.13
N ALA A 59 14.71 -10.97 -13.30
CA ALA A 59 16.05 -10.67 -12.82
C ALA A 59 16.68 -9.51 -13.60
N GLY A 60 16.38 -9.36 -14.89
CA GLY A 60 16.75 -8.18 -15.69
C GLY A 60 16.16 -6.90 -15.13
N VAL A 61 14.85 -6.89 -14.86
CA VAL A 61 14.13 -5.73 -14.28
C VAL A 61 14.67 -5.38 -12.90
N GLU A 62 14.89 -6.37 -12.04
CA GLU A 62 15.48 -6.17 -10.71
C GLU A 62 16.86 -5.49 -10.81
N ARG A 63 17.79 -6.03 -11.61
CA ARG A 63 19.11 -5.43 -11.81
C ARG A 63 19.02 -4.02 -12.36
N PHE A 64 18.09 -3.76 -13.28
CA PHE A 64 17.87 -2.44 -13.85
C PHE A 64 17.39 -1.44 -12.80
N VAL A 65 16.43 -1.84 -11.94
CA VAL A 65 15.91 -1.02 -10.83
C VAL A 65 17.02 -0.67 -9.84
N HIS A 66 17.85 -1.64 -9.45
CA HIS A 66 19.00 -1.36 -8.57
C HIS A 66 20.04 -0.48 -9.25
N ALA A 67 20.27 -0.63 -10.56
CA ALA A 67 21.18 0.25 -11.32
C ALA A 67 20.71 1.70 -11.37
N LEU A 68 19.39 1.96 -11.23
CA LEU A 68 18.82 3.30 -11.04
C LEU A 68 18.95 3.82 -9.58
N GLY A 69 19.48 3.02 -8.67
CA GLY A 69 19.55 3.33 -7.25
C GLY A 69 18.17 3.40 -6.59
N MET A 70 17.28 2.49 -6.97
CA MET A 70 16.00 2.24 -6.29
C MET A 70 15.98 0.80 -5.78
N ASP A 71 15.13 0.54 -4.79
CA ASP A 71 14.87 -0.79 -4.27
C ASP A 71 13.84 -1.52 -5.13
N PHE A 72 14.00 -2.84 -5.28
CA PHE A 72 13.09 -3.67 -6.07
C PHE A 72 12.10 -4.41 -5.16
N GLY A 73 10.81 -4.30 -5.49
CA GLY A 73 9.73 -4.94 -4.76
C GLY A 73 8.88 -5.86 -5.64
N LEU A 74 8.28 -6.87 -5.01
CA LEU A 74 7.46 -7.87 -5.70
C LEU A 74 6.16 -8.18 -4.94
N TRP A 75 5.09 -8.44 -5.69
CA TRP A 75 3.81 -8.88 -5.16
C TRP A 75 3.69 -10.41 -5.12
N ILE A 76 3.05 -10.96 -4.09
CA ILE A 76 2.66 -12.37 -3.96
C ILE A 76 1.29 -12.52 -3.29
N GLU A 77 0.58 -13.61 -3.57
CA GLU A 77 -0.70 -14.00 -2.95
C GLU A 77 -0.69 -15.50 -2.60
N PRO A 78 0.09 -15.92 -1.59
CA PRO A 78 0.43 -17.32 -1.35
C PRO A 78 -0.75 -18.17 -0.87
N GLU A 79 -1.84 -17.52 -0.44
CA GLU A 79 -2.99 -18.17 0.20
C GLU A 79 -4.01 -18.78 -0.79
N MET A 80 -3.78 -18.60 -2.09
CA MET A 80 -4.77 -18.86 -3.12
C MET A 80 -4.26 -19.78 -4.22
N VAL A 81 -5.21 -20.40 -4.91
CA VAL A 81 -4.95 -21.28 -6.06
C VAL A 81 -6.04 -21.14 -7.12
N ASN A 82 -5.66 -21.19 -8.40
CA ASN A 82 -6.60 -21.36 -9.51
C ASN A 82 -6.72 -22.85 -9.90
N ASP A 83 -7.81 -23.26 -10.51
CA ASP A 83 -8.04 -24.68 -10.84
C ASP A 83 -7.32 -25.16 -12.12
N ASP A 84 -6.77 -24.22 -12.88
CA ASP A 84 -6.06 -24.47 -14.13
C ASP A 84 -4.58 -24.77 -13.95
N VAL A 85 -4.01 -24.51 -12.75
CA VAL A 85 -2.58 -24.74 -12.49
C VAL A 85 -2.25 -26.19 -12.18
N GLU A 86 -1.00 -26.56 -12.42
CA GLU A 86 -0.46 -27.91 -12.21
C GLU A 86 -0.64 -28.39 -10.77
N LEU A 87 -0.33 -27.52 -9.79
CA LEU A 87 -0.50 -27.81 -8.37
C LEU A 87 -1.92 -28.30 -8.04
N PHE A 88 -2.94 -27.63 -8.55
CA PHE A 88 -4.33 -27.98 -8.27
C PHE A 88 -4.77 -29.27 -8.99
N LYS A 89 -4.28 -29.47 -10.22
CA LYS A 89 -4.58 -30.68 -11.00
C LYS A 89 -3.99 -31.94 -10.35
N GLU A 90 -2.80 -31.82 -9.78
CA GLU A 90 -2.11 -32.91 -9.08
C GLU A 90 -2.61 -33.10 -7.64
N HIS A 91 -2.88 -31.99 -6.95
CA HIS A 91 -3.28 -31.94 -5.54
C HIS A 91 -4.57 -31.13 -5.33
N PRO A 92 -5.72 -31.58 -5.87
CA PRO A 92 -6.98 -30.86 -5.67
C PRO A 92 -7.39 -30.78 -4.19
N GLU A 93 -6.93 -31.71 -3.35
CA GLU A 93 -7.13 -31.73 -1.89
C GLU A 93 -6.42 -30.60 -1.15
N TYR A 94 -5.47 -29.90 -1.78
CA TYR A 94 -4.76 -28.77 -1.17
C TYR A 94 -5.61 -27.51 -1.03
N ALA A 95 -6.74 -27.42 -1.73
CA ALA A 95 -7.69 -26.34 -1.56
C ALA A 95 -8.82 -26.74 -0.60
N LEU A 96 -9.29 -25.75 0.15
CA LEU A 96 -10.46 -25.89 1.00
C LEU A 96 -11.71 -26.14 0.16
N GLY A 97 -12.63 -26.93 0.71
CA GLY A 97 -13.84 -27.39 0.02
C GLY A 97 -13.58 -28.67 -0.78
N LEU A 98 -14.09 -29.79 -0.28
CA LEU A 98 -13.94 -31.12 -0.91
C LEU A 98 -15.08 -31.46 -1.87
N SER A 99 -16.08 -30.59 -1.99
CA SER A 99 -17.18 -30.77 -2.94
C SER A 99 -16.70 -30.54 -4.38
N LYS A 100 -17.47 -31.05 -5.34
CA LYS A 100 -17.32 -30.68 -6.76
C LYS A 100 -17.80 -29.26 -7.06
N GLU A 101 -18.58 -28.68 -6.14
CA GLU A 101 -19.16 -27.34 -6.23
C GLU A 101 -18.41 -26.42 -5.25
N ARG A 102 -17.13 -26.14 -5.55
CA ARG A 102 -16.31 -25.27 -4.70
C ARG A 102 -16.75 -23.81 -4.81
N LEU A 103 -16.61 -23.06 -3.72
CA LEU A 103 -16.97 -21.64 -3.72
C LEU A 103 -15.84 -20.79 -4.31
N TYR A 104 -16.01 -20.34 -5.54
CA TYR A 104 -15.12 -19.38 -6.18
C TYR A 104 -15.48 -17.93 -5.80
N SER A 105 -14.46 -17.12 -5.61
CA SER A 105 -14.52 -15.66 -5.54
C SER A 105 -13.30 -15.16 -6.29
N ARG A 106 -13.46 -14.17 -7.18
CA ARG A 106 -12.40 -13.70 -8.09
C ARG A 106 -11.69 -14.86 -8.83
N ASN A 107 -12.45 -15.87 -9.25
CA ASN A 107 -11.96 -17.05 -10.01
C ASN A 107 -10.89 -17.92 -9.32
N GLN A 108 -10.61 -17.70 -8.04
CA GLN A 108 -9.61 -18.44 -7.26
C GLN A 108 -10.26 -19.20 -6.11
N LEU A 109 -9.53 -20.11 -5.46
CA LEU A 109 -9.91 -20.88 -4.28
C LEU A 109 -8.93 -20.61 -3.13
N ASN A 110 -9.36 -20.81 -1.88
CA ASN A 110 -8.45 -20.78 -0.73
C ASN A 110 -7.66 -22.10 -0.66
N LEU A 111 -6.36 -22.01 -0.50
CA LEU A 111 -5.55 -23.16 -0.09
C LEU A 111 -5.85 -23.52 1.38
N ASP A 112 -5.76 -24.80 1.70
CA ASP A 112 -5.94 -25.33 3.05
C ASP A 112 -4.70 -25.09 3.90
N TRP A 113 -4.52 -23.84 4.34
CA TRP A 113 -3.44 -23.46 5.25
C TRP A 113 -3.58 -24.08 6.65
N SER A 114 -4.63 -24.84 6.94
CA SER A 114 -4.67 -25.66 8.16
C SER A 114 -3.77 -26.90 8.06
N ASP A 115 -3.40 -27.30 6.85
CA ASP A 115 -2.36 -28.28 6.57
C ASP A 115 -1.01 -27.59 6.32
N PHE A 116 -0.07 -27.76 7.25
CA PHE A 116 1.26 -27.19 7.13
C PHE A 116 2.05 -27.73 5.91
N LYS A 117 1.70 -28.91 5.37
CA LYS A 117 2.31 -29.42 4.14
C LYS A 117 1.96 -28.54 2.93
N VAL A 118 0.72 -28.06 2.86
CA VAL A 118 0.26 -27.17 1.79
C VAL A 118 1.02 -25.84 1.87
N VAL A 119 1.17 -25.29 3.07
CA VAL A 119 1.93 -24.05 3.30
C VAL A 119 3.39 -24.21 2.86
N LYS A 120 4.03 -25.31 3.27
CA LYS A 120 5.41 -25.63 2.87
C LYS A 120 5.57 -25.80 1.36
N ALA A 121 4.63 -26.45 0.69
CA ALA A 121 4.67 -26.60 -0.77
C ALA A 121 4.64 -25.25 -1.50
N ILE A 122 3.78 -24.33 -1.06
CA ILE A 122 3.71 -22.96 -1.63
C ILE A 122 4.96 -22.16 -1.29
N GLU A 123 5.41 -22.23 -0.04
CA GLU A 123 6.63 -21.55 0.41
C GLU A 123 7.84 -21.96 -0.42
N ASP A 124 8.07 -23.26 -0.56
CA ASP A 124 9.18 -23.79 -1.34
C ASP A 124 9.06 -23.39 -2.82
N ALA A 125 7.85 -23.37 -3.38
CA ALA A 125 7.60 -22.93 -4.76
C ALA A 125 7.96 -21.45 -4.97
N ILE A 126 7.54 -20.56 -4.07
CA ILE A 126 7.89 -19.13 -4.12
C ILE A 126 9.40 -18.94 -3.92
N PHE A 127 9.97 -19.54 -2.88
CA PHE A 127 11.36 -19.29 -2.49
C PHE A 127 12.36 -19.82 -3.50
N SER A 128 12.04 -20.94 -4.16
CA SER A 128 12.88 -21.50 -5.22
C SER A 128 12.78 -20.67 -6.50
N SER A 129 11.59 -20.18 -6.84
CA SER A 129 11.38 -19.37 -8.05
C SER A 129 12.05 -18.00 -7.99
N LEU A 130 12.28 -17.49 -6.78
CA LEU A 130 12.91 -16.19 -6.53
C LEU A 130 14.39 -16.31 -6.13
N GLU A 131 14.97 -17.50 -6.21
CA GLU A 131 16.39 -17.71 -5.88
C GLU A 131 17.31 -16.91 -6.81
N GLY A 132 18.24 -16.16 -6.23
CA GLY A 132 19.19 -15.32 -6.98
C GLY A 132 18.66 -13.96 -7.43
N ILE A 133 17.39 -13.63 -7.15
CA ILE A 133 16.81 -12.30 -7.38
C ILE A 133 16.82 -11.54 -6.05
N LYS A 134 17.45 -10.36 -6.00
CA LYS A 134 17.48 -9.57 -4.77
C LYS A 134 16.19 -8.76 -4.65
N ILE A 135 15.39 -9.11 -3.65
CA ILE A 135 14.11 -8.48 -3.35
C ILE A 135 14.27 -7.67 -2.06
N ASP A 136 13.99 -6.37 -2.12
CA ASP A 136 14.07 -5.46 -0.98
C ASP A 136 12.69 -5.21 -0.34
N TYR A 137 11.62 -5.46 -1.09
CA TYR A 137 10.22 -5.23 -0.68
C TYR A 137 9.30 -6.36 -1.13
N ILE A 138 8.40 -6.82 -0.26
CA ILE A 138 7.30 -7.72 -0.64
C ILE A 138 5.95 -7.10 -0.25
N LYS A 139 5.00 -7.12 -1.20
CA LYS A 139 3.57 -6.91 -0.95
C LYS A 139 2.87 -8.26 -0.95
N LEU A 140 2.46 -8.73 0.24
CA LEU A 140 1.74 -9.99 0.40
C LEU A 140 0.24 -9.74 0.45
N ASP A 141 -0.50 -10.31 -0.48
CA ASP A 141 -1.94 -10.06 -0.67
C ASP A 141 -2.81 -11.29 -0.37
N MET A 142 -4.12 -11.06 -0.25
CA MET A 142 -5.16 -12.06 -0.01
C MET A 142 -6.53 -11.52 -0.47
N ASN A 143 -6.98 -11.95 -1.64
CA ASN A 143 -8.08 -11.31 -2.36
C ASN A 143 -9.45 -12.00 -2.22
N ARG A 144 -9.65 -12.81 -1.18
CA ARG A 144 -10.96 -13.38 -0.83
C ARG A 144 -11.04 -13.83 0.61
N TRP A 145 -12.24 -13.80 1.17
CA TRP A 145 -12.54 -14.47 2.44
C TRP A 145 -12.51 -16.00 2.29
N ILE A 146 -12.28 -16.69 3.40
CA ILE A 146 -12.43 -18.14 3.49
C ILE A 146 -13.91 -18.47 3.45
N GLY A 147 -14.35 -19.11 2.36
CA GLY A 147 -15.75 -19.48 2.13
C GLY A 147 -16.08 -20.89 2.62
N ASP A 148 -15.19 -21.84 2.34
CA ASP A 148 -15.37 -23.26 2.67
C ASP A 148 -14.44 -23.64 3.84
N TYR A 149 -15.01 -23.99 4.99
CA TYR A 149 -14.24 -24.49 6.15
C TYR A 149 -14.30 -26.03 6.20
N VAL A 150 -13.89 -26.67 5.10
CA VAL A 150 -13.81 -28.12 4.99
C VAL A 150 -12.42 -28.49 4.49
N SER A 151 -11.70 -29.27 5.30
CA SER A 151 -10.32 -29.68 5.05
C SER A 151 -10.25 -31.18 4.75
N HIS A 152 -9.32 -31.60 3.90
CA HIS A 152 -9.06 -33.02 3.66
C HIS A 152 -8.54 -33.75 4.92
N LEU A 153 -8.12 -33.02 5.95
CA LEU A 153 -7.66 -33.57 7.22
C LEU A 153 -8.78 -33.91 8.21
N ASN A 154 -10.05 -33.60 7.89
CA ASN A 154 -11.21 -33.77 8.78
C ASN A 154 -11.00 -33.13 10.17
N ARG A 155 -10.66 -31.83 10.18
CA ARG A 155 -10.39 -31.02 11.38
C ARG A 155 -11.34 -29.84 11.51
N GLU A 156 -12.60 -30.05 11.14
CA GLU A 156 -13.66 -29.06 11.23
C GLU A 156 -13.72 -28.45 12.64
N GLY A 157 -13.79 -27.12 12.72
CA GLY A 157 -13.73 -26.37 13.98
C GLY A 157 -12.32 -25.90 14.39
N GLU A 158 -11.25 -26.46 13.82
CA GLU A 158 -9.87 -26.00 14.07
C GLU A 158 -9.27 -25.21 12.89
N ILE A 159 -9.89 -25.29 11.71
CA ILE A 159 -9.35 -24.75 10.44
C ILE A 159 -8.96 -23.27 10.58
N SER A 160 -9.87 -22.41 11.08
CA SER A 160 -9.61 -20.97 11.18
C SER A 160 -8.38 -20.65 12.05
N TYR A 161 -8.24 -21.33 13.20
CA TYR A 161 -7.11 -21.12 14.10
C TYR A 161 -5.80 -21.61 13.47
N ARG A 162 -5.80 -22.83 12.93
CA ARG A 162 -4.60 -23.42 12.31
C ARG A 162 -4.16 -22.68 11.05
N TYR A 163 -5.11 -22.19 10.27
CA TYR A 163 -4.87 -21.33 9.13
C TYR A 163 -4.05 -20.11 9.55
N VAL A 164 -4.48 -19.39 10.59
CA VAL A 164 -3.78 -18.18 11.07
C VAL A 164 -2.44 -18.54 11.74
N ASP A 165 -2.36 -19.63 12.50
CA ASP A 165 -1.08 -20.08 13.09
C ASP A 165 -0.04 -20.39 12.01
N ASN A 166 -0.43 -21.08 10.94
CA ASN A 166 0.48 -21.36 9.84
C ASN A 166 0.74 -20.14 8.96
N LEU A 167 -0.22 -19.20 8.84
CA LEU A 167 0.03 -17.89 8.25
C LEU A 167 1.18 -17.18 8.95
N TYR A 168 1.13 -17.10 10.28
CA TYR A 168 2.18 -16.46 11.06
C TYR A 168 3.54 -17.18 10.94
N ARG A 169 3.56 -18.51 10.83
CA ARG A 169 4.80 -19.26 10.55
C ARG A 169 5.38 -18.90 9.20
N PHE A 170 4.57 -18.94 8.14
CA PHE A 170 5.00 -18.54 6.79
C PHE A 170 5.53 -17.09 6.77
N LEU A 171 4.86 -16.16 7.45
CA LEU A 171 5.33 -14.77 7.53
C LEU A 171 6.69 -14.67 8.23
N SER A 172 6.91 -15.42 9.31
CA SER A 172 8.23 -15.51 9.95
C SER A 172 9.28 -16.10 9.03
N ASP A 173 8.96 -17.18 8.32
CA ASP A 173 9.90 -17.86 7.41
C ASP A 173 10.23 -16.98 6.20
N LEU A 174 9.26 -16.25 5.67
CA LEU A 174 9.43 -15.24 4.61
C LEU A 174 10.41 -14.14 5.03
N LEU A 175 10.20 -13.55 6.22
CA LEU A 175 11.05 -12.50 6.77
C LEU A 175 12.47 -13.02 7.13
N ALA A 176 12.61 -14.31 7.44
CA ALA A 176 13.91 -14.93 7.66
C ALA A 176 14.64 -15.28 6.34
N ARG A 177 13.88 -15.57 5.28
CA ARG A 177 14.41 -15.93 3.96
C ARG A 177 14.94 -14.73 3.19
N PHE A 178 14.21 -13.62 3.21
CA PHE A 178 14.53 -12.43 2.44
C PHE A 178 15.03 -11.31 3.37
N ASP A 179 16.14 -10.67 3.01
CA ASP A 179 16.66 -9.47 3.69
C ASP A 179 15.85 -8.23 3.29
N LEU A 180 14.56 -8.23 3.64
CA LEU A 180 13.62 -7.20 3.24
C LEU A 180 13.90 -5.91 4.02
N LYS A 181 14.01 -4.80 3.29
CA LYS A 181 13.99 -3.46 3.89
C LYS A 181 12.59 -3.08 4.34
N LEU A 182 11.59 -3.55 3.61
CA LEU A 182 10.17 -3.29 3.85
C LEU A 182 9.34 -4.53 3.54
N PHE A 183 8.33 -4.76 4.36
CA PHE A 183 7.30 -5.76 4.11
C PHE A 183 5.95 -5.06 4.27
N GLU A 184 5.03 -5.34 3.36
CA GLU A 184 3.69 -4.78 3.34
C GLU A 184 2.67 -5.91 3.15
N THR A 185 1.60 -5.89 3.95
CA THR A 185 0.49 -6.84 3.79
C THR A 185 -0.71 -6.14 3.17
N CYS A 186 -1.50 -6.92 2.46
CA CYS A 186 -2.69 -6.51 1.73
C CYS A 186 -3.72 -7.65 1.83
N ALA A 187 -5.00 -7.28 1.77
CA ALA A 187 -6.09 -8.21 1.57
C ALA A 187 -7.23 -7.46 0.86
N SER A 188 -7.10 -7.29 -0.46
CA SER A 188 -7.94 -6.37 -1.26
C SER A 188 -8.04 -4.98 -0.62
N GLY A 189 -6.89 -4.41 -0.26
CA GLY A 189 -6.80 -3.32 0.69
C GLY A 189 -6.72 -3.81 2.14
N GLY A 190 -7.48 -3.15 3.02
CA GLY A 190 -7.36 -3.32 4.47
C GLY A 190 -8.13 -4.50 5.06
N GLY A 191 -8.43 -5.56 4.29
CA GLY A 191 -9.23 -6.70 4.77
C GLY A 191 -8.62 -7.46 5.95
N ARG A 192 -7.30 -7.29 6.18
CA ARG A 192 -6.54 -7.80 7.34
C ARG A 192 -5.70 -6.68 7.97
N PHE A 193 -6.29 -5.51 8.14
CA PHE A 193 -5.63 -4.40 8.84
C PHE A 193 -5.82 -4.55 10.35
N ASP A 194 -4.95 -5.33 10.98
CA ASP A 194 -5.01 -5.64 12.41
C ASP A 194 -3.62 -5.70 13.07
N LEU A 195 -3.61 -5.67 14.40
CA LEU A 195 -2.38 -5.69 15.21
C LEU A 195 -1.58 -6.99 15.06
N GLY A 196 -2.23 -8.11 14.71
CA GLY A 196 -1.56 -9.38 14.49
C GLY A 196 -0.69 -9.33 13.24
N MET A 197 -1.22 -8.80 12.14
CA MET A 197 -0.46 -8.56 10.91
C MET A 197 0.66 -7.53 11.11
N LEU A 198 0.43 -6.50 11.94
CA LEU A 198 1.45 -5.48 12.26
C LEU A 198 2.64 -6.00 13.07
N CYS A 199 2.56 -7.19 13.67
CA CYS A 199 3.73 -7.85 14.26
C CYS A 199 4.75 -8.30 13.21
N PHE A 200 4.32 -8.51 11.96
CA PHE A 200 5.18 -8.95 10.85
C PHE A 200 5.44 -7.81 9.87
N SER A 201 4.44 -6.98 9.61
CA SER A 201 4.50 -5.91 8.61
C SER A 201 4.45 -4.54 9.26
N ARG A 202 5.35 -3.64 8.85
CA ARG A 202 5.28 -2.24 9.29
C ARG A 202 4.20 -1.45 8.56
N ARG A 203 3.72 -1.94 7.42
CA ARG A 203 2.79 -1.23 6.52
C ARG A 203 1.69 -2.16 6.05
N ILE A 204 0.49 -1.63 5.90
CA ILE A 204 -0.65 -2.36 5.35
C ILE A 204 -1.31 -1.48 4.28
N TRP A 205 -1.60 -2.06 3.12
CA TRP A 205 -2.39 -1.40 2.09
C TRP A 205 -3.79 -1.15 2.62
N ALA A 206 -4.16 0.11 2.85
CA ALA A 206 -5.36 0.41 3.63
C ALA A 206 -6.66 0.19 2.85
N SER A 207 -6.66 0.39 1.53
CA SER A 207 -7.84 0.24 0.68
C SER A 207 -7.47 0.37 -0.79
N ASP A 208 -8.05 -0.47 -1.64
CA ASP A 208 -8.01 -0.31 -3.11
C ASP A 208 -8.79 0.91 -3.59
N ASN A 209 -9.67 1.49 -2.76
CA ASN A 209 -10.32 2.75 -3.09
C ASN A 209 -9.33 3.90 -2.87
N THR A 210 -8.78 4.45 -3.97
CA THR A 210 -7.82 5.55 -3.97
C THR A 210 -8.43 6.93 -4.24
N ASN A 211 -9.76 7.06 -4.21
CA ASN A 211 -10.45 8.36 -4.30
C ASN A 211 -10.06 9.26 -3.10
N PRO A 212 -9.62 10.53 -3.29
CA PRO A 212 -9.17 11.38 -2.18
C PRO A 212 -10.21 11.60 -1.06
N ALA A 213 -11.49 11.73 -1.38
CA ALA A 213 -12.54 11.94 -0.38
C ALA A 213 -12.77 10.70 0.48
N ASP A 214 -12.87 9.54 -0.18
CA ASP A 214 -13.05 8.27 0.52
C ASP A 214 -11.78 7.90 1.30
N ARG A 215 -10.59 8.08 0.69
CA ARG A 215 -9.29 7.87 1.33
C ARG A 215 -9.11 8.73 2.57
N TYR A 216 -9.53 9.99 2.57
CA TYR A 216 -9.49 10.83 3.77
C TYR A 216 -10.28 10.17 4.92
N ALA A 217 -11.52 9.75 4.64
CA ALA A 217 -12.38 9.11 5.65
C ALA A 217 -11.82 7.76 6.12
N ILE A 218 -11.30 6.94 5.19
CA ILE A 218 -10.66 5.66 5.49
C ILE A 218 -9.42 5.87 6.36
N GLN A 219 -8.50 6.75 5.96
CA GLN A 219 -7.28 7.04 6.70
C GLN A 219 -7.58 7.61 8.09
N GLN A 220 -8.52 8.55 8.20
CA GLN A 220 -8.96 9.09 9.50
C GLN A 220 -9.54 8.00 10.39
N GLY A 221 -10.35 7.08 9.84
CA GLY A 221 -10.91 5.95 10.56
C GLY A 221 -9.83 4.99 11.05
N THR A 222 -8.94 4.56 10.16
CA THR A 222 -7.82 3.66 10.46
C THR A 222 -6.87 4.27 11.50
N ALA A 223 -6.58 5.57 11.40
CA ALA A 223 -5.68 6.28 12.31
C ALA A 223 -6.20 6.39 13.76
N LYS A 224 -7.45 6.01 14.03
CA LYS A 224 -7.99 5.89 15.41
C LYS A 224 -7.48 4.65 16.13
N GLY A 225 -7.14 3.59 15.40
CA GLY A 225 -6.64 2.33 15.96
C GLY A 225 -5.17 2.05 15.67
N TYR A 226 -4.60 2.70 14.63
CA TYR A 226 -3.29 2.37 14.09
C TYR A 226 -2.47 3.63 13.80
N PRO A 227 -1.13 3.56 13.88
CA PRO A 227 -0.27 4.72 13.59
C PRO A 227 -0.28 5.06 12.09
N LEU A 228 -0.05 6.33 11.73
CA LEU A 228 -0.04 6.75 10.32
C LEU A 228 0.99 5.99 9.46
N VAL A 229 2.14 5.65 10.05
CA VAL A 229 3.21 4.88 9.40
C VAL A 229 2.78 3.49 8.96
N SER A 230 1.70 2.93 9.51
CA SER A 230 1.20 1.63 9.07
C SER A 230 0.20 1.71 7.91
N ILE A 231 -0.20 2.92 7.50
CA ILE A 231 -1.25 3.15 6.52
C ILE A 231 -0.63 3.45 5.16
N SER A 232 -0.54 2.45 4.29
CA SER A 232 -0.05 2.68 2.93
C SER A 232 -1.07 3.45 2.09
N SER A 233 -0.58 4.48 1.38
CA SER A 233 -1.41 5.45 0.66
C SER A 233 -0.70 6.02 -0.56
N HIS A 234 -1.31 5.84 -1.73
CA HIS A 234 -0.70 6.17 -3.01
C HIS A 234 -1.45 7.28 -3.76
N VAL A 235 -0.68 8.10 -4.47
CA VAL A 235 -1.20 8.93 -5.54
C VAL A 235 -1.46 8.03 -6.75
N SER A 236 -2.74 7.87 -7.10
CA SER A 236 -3.18 6.84 -8.03
C SER A 236 -3.64 7.37 -9.39
N SER A 237 -4.09 6.46 -10.27
CA SER A 237 -4.69 6.78 -11.56
C SER A 237 -6.13 7.30 -11.45
N PHE A 238 -6.72 7.33 -10.25
CA PHE A 238 -8.06 7.83 -10.03
C PHE A 238 -8.23 9.26 -10.56
N ASN A 239 -9.36 9.51 -11.23
CA ASN A 239 -9.68 10.80 -11.86
C ASN A 239 -10.07 11.84 -10.80
N ALA A 240 -9.07 12.54 -10.26
CA ALA A 240 -9.18 13.64 -9.32
C ALA A 240 -7.98 14.59 -9.51
N ASP A 241 -8.08 15.81 -8.96
CA ASP A 241 -6.97 16.77 -8.97
C ASP A 241 -5.74 16.15 -8.29
N ILE A 242 -4.59 16.23 -8.96
CA ILE A 242 -3.34 15.63 -8.47
C ILE A 242 -2.91 16.23 -7.13
N ALA A 243 -3.23 17.50 -6.85
CA ALA A 243 -2.95 18.11 -5.55
C ALA A 243 -3.79 17.50 -4.43
N ASP A 244 -5.06 17.14 -4.70
CA ASP A 244 -5.90 16.43 -3.73
C ASP A 244 -5.34 15.03 -3.44
N LYS A 245 -4.92 14.31 -4.49
CA LYS A 245 -4.29 13.00 -4.36
C LYS A 245 -2.99 13.08 -3.56
N ILE A 246 -2.10 14.05 -3.85
CA ILE A 246 -0.87 14.27 -3.11
C ILE A 246 -1.17 14.58 -1.64
N ALA A 247 -2.12 15.48 -1.37
CA ALA A 247 -2.45 15.92 -0.02
C ALA A 247 -2.93 14.75 0.86
N VAL A 248 -3.82 13.91 0.33
CA VAL A 248 -4.37 12.77 1.07
C VAL A 248 -3.34 11.64 1.20
N ALA A 249 -2.59 11.33 0.14
CA ALA A 249 -1.57 10.29 0.17
C ALA A 249 -0.43 10.59 1.16
N PHE A 250 -0.12 11.86 1.40
CA PHE A 250 0.93 12.29 2.32
C PHE A 250 0.68 11.83 3.77
N PHE A 251 -0.59 11.70 4.17
CA PHE A 251 -1.00 11.25 5.51
C PHE A 251 -1.06 9.71 5.63
N GLY A 252 0.02 9.06 5.21
CA GLY A 252 0.25 7.62 5.19
C GLY A 252 1.71 7.35 4.84
N THR A 253 2.06 6.20 4.25
CA THR A 253 3.47 5.92 3.88
C THR A 253 3.94 6.48 2.54
N TYR A 254 3.07 7.23 1.85
CA TYR A 254 3.29 7.95 0.58
C TYR A 254 3.93 7.12 -0.55
N GLY A 255 3.17 6.90 -1.63
CA GLY A 255 3.66 6.23 -2.83
C GLY A 255 2.88 6.61 -4.08
N TYR A 256 3.11 5.89 -5.17
CA TYR A 256 2.52 6.17 -6.47
C TYR A 256 1.99 4.89 -7.10
N GLU A 257 0.80 4.94 -7.67
CA GLU A 257 0.15 3.79 -8.31
C GLU A 257 -0.59 4.23 -9.58
N MET A 258 0.18 4.48 -10.63
CA MET A 258 -0.28 4.93 -11.94
C MET A 258 0.77 4.61 -13.01
N ASP A 259 0.46 4.83 -14.29
CA ASP A 259 1.45 4.77 -15.37
C ASP A 259 2.28 6.06 -15.38
N PRO A 260 3.54 6.05 -14.91
CA PRO A 260 4.33 7.28 -14.77
C PRO A 260 4.69 7.90 -16.12
N ARG A 261 4.60 7.15 -17.23
CA ARG A 261 4.91 7.64 -18.58
C ARG A 261 3.83 8.56 -19.13
N LYS A 262 2.64 8.55 -18.52
CA LYS A 262 1.48 9.35 -18.95
C LYS A 262 1.36 10.67 -18.20
N LEU A 263 2.26 10.95 -17.25
CA LEU A 263 2.27 12.20 -16.51
C LEU A 263 2.59 13.37 -17.44
N SER A 264 1.79 14.43 -17.35
CA SER A 264 2.15 15.71 -17.93
C SER A 264 3.35 16.32 -17.18
N GLU A 265 4.08 17.25 -17.84
CA GLU A 265 5.18 17.96 -17.19
C GLU A 265 4.74 18.76 -15.95
N GLU A 266 3.48 19.24 -15.94
CA GLU A 266 2.91 19.94 -14.79
C GLU A 266 2.62 18.97 -13.63
N GLU A 267 2.04 17.80 -13.88
CA GLU A 267 1.85 16.78 -12.84
C GLU A 267 3.20 16.28 -12.31
N LEU A 268 4.18 16.05 -13.18
CA LEU A 268 5.53 15.67 -12.78
C LEU A 268 6.18 16.74 -11.88
N ARG A 269 6.00 18.03 -12.21
CA ARG A 269 6.46 19.14 -11.38
C ARG A 269 5.80 19.11 -10.00
N GLN A 270 4.48 18.95 -9.94
CA GLN A 270 3.73 18.90 -8.67
C GLN A 270 4.12 17.70 -7.81
N LEU A 271 4.35 16.53 -8.40
CA LEU A 271 4.81 15.34 -7.67
C LEU A 271 6.22 15.51 -7.12
N ARG A 272 7.13 16.15 -7.87
CA ARG A 272 8.48 16.52 -7.39
C ARG A 272 8.45 17.52 -6.25
N GLU A 273 7.54 18.49 -6.29
CA GLU A 273 7.32 19.41 -5.16
C GLU A 273 6.81 18.66 -3.93
N GLY A 274 5.91 17.70 -4.12
CA GLY A 274 5.46 16.78 -3.07
C GLY A 274 6.62 15.96 -2.47
N GLU A 275 7.58 15.53 -3.29
CA GLU A 275 8.77 14.79 -2.83
C GLU A 275 9.69 15.64 -1.95
N ALA A 276 9.94 16.90 -2.33
CA ALA A 276 10.74 17.82 -1.52
C ALA A 276 10.10 18.06 -0.14
N ILE A 277 8.78 18.19 -0.11
CA ILE A 277 7.98 18.30 1.11
C ILE A 277 8.05 17.00 1.94
N TYR A 278 7.94 15.85 1.28
CA TYR A 278 8.07 14.54 1.92
C TYR A 278 9.39 14.43 2.66
N ARG A 279 10.51 14.75 2.00
CA ARG A 279 11.85 14.74 2.64
C ARG A 279 11.97 15.71 3.82
N ALA A 280 11.28 16.84 3.76
CA ALA A 280 11.38 17.89 4.79
C ALA A 280 10.53 17.59 6.04
N TYR A 281 9.39 16.90 5.90
CA TYR A 281 8.38 16.82 6.96
C TYR A 281 7.91 15.41 7.31
N HIS A 282 7.93 14.47 6.36
CA HIS A 282 7.19 13.21 6.50
C HIS A 282 7.71 12.35 7.65
N ARG A 283 9.03 12.11 7.71
CA ARG A 283 9.64 11.36 8.82
C ARG A 283 9.26 11.95 10.18
N ASP A 284 9.54 13.24 10.36
CA ASP A 284 9.37 13.89 11.67
C ASP A 284 7.90 13.95 12.11
N CYS A 285 6.97 14.20 11.18
CA CYS A 285 5.58 14.51 11.50
C CYS A 285 4.59 13.36 11.30
N ILE A 286 4.90 12.42 10.40
CA ILE A 286 4.00 11.32 10.01
C ILE A 286 4.57 9.97 10.46
N GLU A 287 5.84 9.68 10.17
CA GLU A 287 6.46 8.39 10.52
C GLU A 287 6.69 8.27 12.04
N GLU A 288 7.30 9.30 12.62
CA GLU A 288 7.73 9.32 14.03
C GLU A 288 6.91 10.30 14.89
N GLY A 289 6.01 11.06 14.25
CA GLY A 289 5.27 12.15 14.86
C GLY A 289 4.07 11.73 15.71
N LEU A 290 3.52 12.71 16.42
CA LEU A 290 2.25 12.62 17.14
C LEU A 290 1.10 12.93 16.18
N TYR A 291 0.08 12.07 16.18
CA TYR A 291 -1.13 12.25 15.39
C TYR A 291 -2.27 12.87 16.22
N PHE A 292 -2.98 13.83 15.64
CA PHE A 292 -4.22 14.39 16.18
C PHE A 292 -5.31 14.43 15.11
N ASP A 293 -6.48 13.85 15.41
CA ASP A 293 -7.71 14.10 14.68
C ASP A 293 -8.35 15.38 15.25
N LEU A 294 -8.43 16.43 14.43
CA LEU A 294 -8.97 17.74 14.84
C LEU A 294 -10.49 17.83 14.66
N GLY A 295 -11.13 16.75 14.19
CA GLY A 295 -12.54 16.72 13.89
C GLY A 295 -12.91 17.69 12.76
N ASN A 296 -14.14 18.17 12.79
CA ASN A 296 -14.62 19.20 11.86
C ASN A 296 -14.71 20.55 12.55
N GLN A 297 -14.01 21.55 12.02
CA GLN A 297 -14.14 22.95 12.43
C GLN A 297 -14.58 23.77 11.23
N ASN A 298 -15.74 24.44 11.34
CA ASN A 298 -16.25 25.33 10.30
C ASN A 298 -16.36 24.69 8.90
N GLY A 299 -16.74 23.41 8.83
CA GLY A 299 -16.89 22.68 7.57
C GLY A 299 -15.61 21.98 7.08
N ILE A 300 -14.49 22.14 7.79
CA ILE A 300 -13.19 21.57 7.43
C ILE A 300 -12.87 20.43 8.39
N ALA A 301 -12.75 19.22 7.85
CA ALA A 301 -12.18 18.10 8.58
C ALA A 301 -10.64 18.21 8.55
N SER A 302 -9.95 17.89 9.65
CA SER A 302 -8.47 17.97 9.62
C SER A 302 -7.76 16.90 10.43
N MET A 303 -6.61 16.48 9.90
CA MET A 303 -5.64 15.59 10.55
C MET A 303 -4.32 16.34 10.72
N LEU A 304 -3.69 16.21 11.87
CA LEU A 304 -2.43 16.89 12.20
C LEU A 304 -1.35 15.88 12.61
N GLY A 305 -0.20 15.96 11.95
CA GLY A 305 1.05 15.32 12.36
C GLY A 305 1.97 16.36 13.00
N LEU A 306 2.43 16.13 14.22
CA LEU A 306 3.32 17.02 14.97
C LEU A 306 4.59 16.26 15.36
N SER A 307 5.76 16.77 14.98
CA SER A 307 7.05 16.21 15.40
C SER A 307 7.16 16.07 16.93
N GLN A 308 7.86 15.04 17.40
CA GLN A 308 8.02 14.79 18.84
C GLN A 308 8.71 15.95 19.57
N ASP A 309 9.67 16.60 18.92
CA ASP A 309 10.34 17.79 19.46
C ASP A 309 9.52 19.09 19.31
N ARG A 310 8.33 18.97 18.68
CA ARG A 310 7.34 20.02 18.43
C ARG A 310 7.88 21.20 17.63
N LYS A 311 8.88 20.99 16.76
CA LYS A 311 9.45 22.04 15.89
C LYS A 311 8.92 22.04 14.47
N LYS A 312 8.25 20.98 14.05
CA LYS A 312 7.58 20.84 12.76
C LYS A 312 6.18 20.27 12.92
N ALA A 313 5.25 20.71 12.07
CA ALA A 313 3.94 20.10 11.97
C ALA A 313 3.42 20.11 10.53
N VAL A 314 2.55 19.15 10.20
CA VAL A 314 1.82 19.07 8.94
C VAL A 314 0.34 18.91 9.25
N LEU A 315 -0.49 19.77 8.66
CA LEU A 315 -1.94 19.74 8.78
C LEU A 315 -2.54 19.40 7.41
N LEU A 316 -3.29 18.31 7.34
CA LEU A 316 -4.16 18.01 6.21
C LEU A 316 -5.56 18.56 6.50
N CYS A 317 -6.00 19.49 5.67
CA CYS A 317 -7.37 20.01 5.67
C CYS A 317 -8.16 19.35 4.54
N PHE A 318 -9.37 18.89 4.84
CA PHE A 318 -10.32 18.35 3.88
C PHE A 318 -11.66 19.08 3.98
N ALA A 319 -12.23 19.45 2.84
CA ALA A 319 -13.49 20.17 2.72
C ALA A 319 -14.42 19.50 1.72
N LYS A 320 -15.72 19.50 2.01
CA LYS A 320 -16.72 19.33 0.96
C LYS A 320 -16.75 20.61 0.12
N VAL A 321 -16.75 20.46 -1.21
CA VAL A 321 -16.64 21.56 -2.20
C VAL A 321 -17.52 22.76 -1.83
N GLY A 322 -16.98 23.98 -2.01
CA GLY A 322 -17.76 25.22 -1.85
C GLY A 322 -17.46 26.06 -0.60
N ILE A 323 -16.38 25.78 0.15
CA ILE A 323 -15.96 26.65 1.25
C ILE A 323 -15.14 27.84 0.71
N GLU A 324 -15.70 29.05 0.84
CA GLU A 324 -15.06 30.29 0.41
C GLU A 324 -13.96 30.76 1.37
N SER A 325 -14.18 30.60 2.67
CA SER A 325 -13.17 30.84 3.70
C SER A 325 -13.55 30.12 4.98
N ALA A 326 -12.54 29.72 5.75
CA ALA A 326 -12.72 29.14 7.08
C ALA A 326 -11.54 29.52 7.98
N THR A 327 -11.76 29.50 9.29
CA THR A 327 -10.69 29.67 10.28
C THR A 327 -10.64 28.44 11.16
N LEU A 328 -9.44 27.88 11.33
CA LEU A 328 -9.16 26.76 12.24
C LEU A 328 -8.44 27.28 13.47
N ASP A 329 -8.89 26.89 14.65
CA ASP A 329 -8.16 27.15 15.90
C ASP A 329 -7.25 25.96 16.20
N LEU A 330 -5.95 26.21 16.11
CA LEU A 330 -4.89 25.22 16.32
C LEU A 330 -4.13 25.47 17.64
N SER A 331 -4.55 26.46 18.44
CA SER A 331 -3.83 26.90 19.64
C SER A 331 -3.68 25.82 20.71
N ALA A 332 -4.60 24.85 20.76
CA ALA A 332 -4.53 23.71 21.66
C ALA A 332 -3.51 22.64 21.23
N TYR A 333 -3.07 22.66 19.96
CA TYR A 333 -2.26 21.58 19.37
C TYR A 333 -0.86 22.05 18.99
N LEU A 334 -0.74 23.25 18.42
CA LEU A 334 0.52 23.80 17.93
C LEU A 334 1.16 24.75 18.95
N PRO A 335 2.46 24.58 19.27
CA PRO A 335 3.19 25.56 20.06
C PRO A 335 3.18 26.95 19.44
N SER A 336 3.20 27.98 20.27
CA SER A 336 3.28 29.39 19.83
C SER A 336 4.59 29.76 19.12
N SER A 337 5.60 28.88 19.17
CA SER A 337 6.88 29.05 18.47
C SER A 337 6.83 28.63 16.99
N LEU A 338 5.80 27.89 16.58
CA LEU A 338 5.63 27.50 15.18
C LEU A 338 5.00 28.63 14.37
N ALA A 339 5.53 28.87 13.17
CA ALA A 339 4.86 29.65 12.14
C ALA A 339 4.61 28.79 10.91
N ILE A 340 3.73 29.29 10.04
CA ILE A 340 3.45 28.66 8.77
C ILE A 340 4.70 28.68 7.87
N ASP A 341 4.96 27.56 7.21
CA ASP A 341 6.02 27.42 6.22
C ASP A 341 5.41 27.33 4.83
N GLY A 342 5.49 28.41 4.06
CA GLY A 342 4.87 28.54 2.75
C GLY A 342 3.59 29.38 2.77
N GLU A 343 2.57 28.94 2.04
CA GLU A 343 1.34 29.71 1.81
C GLU A 343 0.33 29.60 2.96
N GLY A 344 -0.26 30.74 3.33
CA GLY A 344 -1.40 30.84 4.25
C GLY A 344 -1.20 31.91 5.34
N GLU A 345 -2.27 32.22 6.06
CA GLU A 345 -2.25 33.19 7.16
C GLU A 345 -2.43 32.47 8.50
N TYR A 346 -1.35 32.36 9.28
CA TYR A 346 -1.39 31.80 10.64
C TYR A 346 -0.94 32.84 11.67
N GLN A 347 -1.87 33.27 12.54
CA GLN A 347 -1.60 34.25 13.59
C GLN A 347 -2.39 33.94 14.85
N ASN A 348 -1.77 34.11 16.02
CA ASN A 348 -2.40 33.90 17.33
C ASN A 348 -3.10 32.53 17.45
N GLY A 349 -2.47 31.47 16.93
CA GLY A 349 -3.00 30.11 16.97
C GLY A 349 -4.11 29.81 15.95
N LYS A 350 -4.46 30.77 15.09
CA LYS A 350 -5.55 30.63 14.12
C LYS A 350 -5.02 30.60 12.69
N LEU A 351 -5.37 29.55 11.95
CA LEU A 351 -5.09 29.42 10.53
C LEU A 351 -6.31 29.89 9.74
N ARG A 352 -6.14 30.88 8.87
CA ARG A 352 -7.16 31.28 7.90
C ARG A 352 -6.93 30.55 6.59
N LEU A 353 -7.96 29.83 6.18
CA LEU A 353 -8.03 29.15 4.90
C LEU A 353 -8.72 30.09 3.92
N GLY A 354 -8.02 30.41 2.83
CA GLY A 354 -8.64 31.05 1.68
C GLY A 354 -9.60 30.10 0.95
N ARG A 355 -10.16 30.57 -0.17
CA ARG A 355 -11.06 29.78 -1.00
C ARG A 355 -10.39 28.46 -1.41
N MET A 356 -10.99 27.33 -1.03
CA MET A 356 -10.51 26.00 -1.46
C MET A 356 -10.89 25.68 -2.91
N GLY A 357 -11.81 26.44 -3.50
CA GLY A 357 -12.21 26.27 -4.90
C GLY A 357 -12.85 24.91 -5.13
N ASP A 358 -12.47 24.25 -6.22
CA ASP A 358 -12.90 22.88 -6.54
C ASP A 358 -12.04 21.81 -5.85
N LYS A 359 -10.94 22.21 -5.19
CA LYS A 359 -10.06 21.29 -4.45
C LYS A 359 -10.71 20.87 -3.15
N GLN A 360 -10.55 19.60 -2.82
CA GLN A 360 -11.13 19.01 -1.62
C GLN A 360 -10.11 18.89 -0.49
N ALA A 361 -8.82 18.84 -0.80
CA ALA A 361 -7.76 18.64 0.19
C ALA A 361 -6.61 19.66 0.03
N ARG A 362 -6.00 20.04 1.16
CA ARG A 362 -4.81 20.90 1.17
C ARG A 362 -3.94 20.59 2.38
N LEU A 363 -2.62 20.58 2.16
CA LEU A 363 -1.63 20.50 3.22
C LEU A 363 -1.16 21.90 3.65
N TYR A 364 -0.95 22.08 4.95
CA TYR A 364 -0.28 23.23 5.54
C TYR A 364 0.88 22.76 6.40
N PHE A 365 2.02 23.44 6.27
CA PHE A 365 3.25 23.08 6.95
C PHE A 365 3.60 24.15 7.96
N PHE A 366 4.20 23.75 9.07
CA PHE A 366 4.61 24.64 10.14
C PHE A 366 6.02 24.28 10.59
N LYS A 367 6.84 25.30 10.83
CA LYS A 367 8.17 25.13 11.41
C LYS A 367 8.49 26.19 12.44
N ASN A 368 9.40 25.86 13.34
CA ASN A 368 9.90 26.80 14.32
C ASN A 368 10.65 27.95 13.62
N VAL A 369 10.40 29.19 14.05
CA VAL A 369 10.98 30.41 13.47
C VAL A 369 12.27 30.85 14.18
N LYS A 370 12.69 30.09 15.19
CA LYS A 370 13.85 30.38 16.05
C LYS A 370 15.02 29.43 15.82
#